data_AF-A0A4Y2SS66-F1
#
_entry.id   AF-A0A4Y2SS66-F1
#
_cell.length_a   1.000
_cell.length_b   1.000
_cell.length_c   1.000
_cell.angle_alpha   90.00
_cell.angle_beta   90.00
_cell.angle_gamma   90.00
#
_symmetry.space_group_name_H-M   'P 1'
#
loop_
_entity.id
_entity.type
_entity.pdbx_description
1 polymer ?
#
loop_
_entity_poly.entity_id
_entity_poly.type
_entity_poly.pdbx_seq_one_letter_code
_entity_poly.pdbx_strand_id
1 'polypeptide(L)'
;PIAMQRNSWKKRGDLFTEYGVAVRSVRKDQSGVNLVMHYLSDGTVKLMFTYKREMYIVPVMIILKALVNEVDYYIYKQLIKGKEKDRFFQGCIKTMLRKMVSEGIYFQEQALNYLGEKFAVKLNLPSWYSPAEIAKFLLDQCICVHLETGEEKFNFLVLMIQKLFAVVKNECALESADNLMSQEILTPGSLYLIVLKERLYSWLTSVRVNIEKKLKSAKISVLTLAVMRDCFARSMDITRSVENVLATGNFVPRYESSLQQNTGLVIVADKLNFWRYLSHFRAVHRGAFFAQMRTTTVRKLLPEAWGFLCPVHTPDGTPCGLLNHMALTCEVVSSEPSKDHLYNLFCKYGMIPSDDPISVHSEFYTVMFDGKLVGRVLEKMAHNFVMKLRSLKSLGEQKVPNHMEICFIPRTKHASQFPGIFIFTTLARMMRPVKNLITNATELIGTMEQVYLHVALKPEDVVPGVSESFLAVLN
;
A
#
# COMPACT_ATOMS: atom_id res chain seq x y z
N PRO A 1 -3.03 5.24 -1.46
CA PRO A 1 -4.41 4.73 -1.73
C PRO A 1 -4.83 5.16 -3.15
N ILE A 2 -5.25 4.23 -4.00
CA ILE A 2 -5.51 4.43 -5.42
C ILE A 2 -7.02 4.42 -5.68
N ALA A 3 -7.56 5.48 -6.25
CA ALA A 3 -8.95 5.59 -6.67
C ALA A 3 -9.12 4.95 -8.04
N MET A 4 -9.99 3.93 -8.14
CA MET A 4 -10.20 3.19 -9.38
C MET A 4 -11.69 3.02 -9.67
N GLN A 5 -11.97 2.76 -10.93
CA GLN A 5 -13.29 2.33 -11.40
C GLN A 5 -13.17 0.91 -11.97
N ARG A 6 -13.97 -0.02 -11.46
CA ARG A 6 -14.02 -1.40 -12.00
C ARG A 6 -15.45 -1.90 -12.12
N ASN A 7 -15.86 -2.23 -13.34
CA ASN A 7 -17.19 -2.79 -13.62
C ASN A 7 -17.45 -4.11 -12.89
N SER A 8 -16.40 -4.88 -12.59
CA SER A 8 -16.53 -6.12 -11.80
C SER A 8 -16.99 -5.88 -10.36
N TRP A 9 -16.85 -4.66 -9.82
CA TRP A 9 -17.30 -4.34 -8.46
C TRP A 9 -18.82 -4.23 -8.34
N LYS A 10 -19.52 -3.82 -9.41
CA LYS A 10 -21.00 -3.84 -9.46
C LYS A 10 -21.57 -5.24 -9.24
N LYS A 11 -20.84 -6.27 -9.68
CA LYS A 11 -21.27 -7.68 -9.59
C LYS A 11 -21.15 -8.28 -8.18
N ARG A 12 -20.64 -7.51 -7.18
CA ARG A 12 -20.38 -8.02 -5.82
C ARG A 12 -21.60 -8.02 -4.92
N GLY A 13 -22.68 -7.37 -5.31
CA GLY A 13 -23.94 -7.38 -4.58
C GLY A 13 -24.78 -6.15 -4.91
N ASP A 14 -25.98 -6.12 -4.34
CA ASP A 14 -26.90 -5.02 -4.54
C ASP A 14 -26.31 -3.72 -3.97
N LEU A 15 -26.62 -2.60 -4.64
CA LEU A 15 -26.14 -1.26 -4.33
C LEU A 15 -24.64 -1.01 -4.56
N PHE A 16 -23.82 -2.01 -4.91
CA PHE A 16 -22.40 -1.77 -5.21
C PHE A 16 -22.24 -0.94 -6.49
N THR A 17 -21.44 0.12 -6.41
CA THR A 17 -21.02 0.89 -7.58
C THR A 17 -19.68 0.39 -8.12
N GLU A 18 -19.30 0.91 -9.28
CA GLU A 18 -17.99 0.71 -9.89
C GLU A 18 -16.86 1.46 -9.19
N TYR A 19 -17.16 2.39 -8.28
CA TYR A 19 -16.17 3.28 -7.66
C TYR A 19 -15.61 2.68 -6.37
N GLY A 20 -14.30 2.83 -6.18
CA GLY A 20 -13.64 2.39 -4.98
C GLY A 20 -12.20 2.88 -4.86
N VAL A 21 -11.71 2.91 -3.62
CA VAL A 21 -10.32 3.26 -3.31
C VAL A 21 -9.62 2.03 -2.76
N ALA A 22 -8.60 1.56 -3.47
CA ALA A 22 -7.81 0.39 -3.09
C ALA A 22 -6.48 0.80 -2.45
N VAL A 23 -5.99 -0.01 -1.51
CA VAL A 23 -4.64 0.12 -0.95
C VAL A 23 -4.06 -1.27 -0.68
N ARG A 24 -2.79 -1.43 -1.01
CA ARG A 24 -1.96 -2.55 -0.55
C ARG A 24 -1.19 -2.07 0.68
N SER A 25 -1.58 -2.54 1.86
CA SER A 25 -0.89 -2.24 3.11
C SER A 25 0.15 -3.33 3.35
N VAL A 26 1.39 -2.96 3.62
CA VAL A 26 2.52 -3.90 3.74
C VAL A 26 3.11 -3.80 5.14
N ARG A 27 3.37 -4.95 5.77
CA ARG A 27 4.05 -5.04 7.06
C ARG A 27 5.56 -4.89 6.91
N LYS A 28 6.27 -4.74 8.02
CA LYS A 28 7.75 -4.71 8.07
C LYS A 28 8.38 -5.96 7.43
N ASP A 29 7.73 -7.12 7.54
CA ASP A 29 8.16 -8.39 6.92
C ASP A 29 7.79 -8.55 5.42
N GLN A 30 7.35 -7.47 4.76
CA GLN A 30 6.92 -7.44 3.36
C GLN A 30 5.66 -8.24 3.03
N SER A 31 4.99 -8.84 4.02
CA SER A 31 3.65 -9.41 3.82
C SER A 31 2.62 -8.30 3.60
N GLY A 32 1.76 -8.49 2.61
CA GLY A 32 0.79 -7.47 2.18
C GLY A 32 -0.65 -7.89 2.41
N VAL A 33 -1.50 -6.93 2.80
CA VAL A 33 -2.95 -7.05 2.85
C VAL A 33 -3.58 -6.04 1.91
N ASN A 34 -4.49 -6.51 1.06
CA ASN A 34 -5.24 -5.66 0.15
C ASN A 34 -6.54 -5.22 0.79
N LEU A 35 -6.79 -3.91 0.75
CA LEU A 35 -7.99 -3.27 1.26
C LEU A 35 -8.66 -2.50 0.14
N VAL A 36 -9.99 -2.55 0.07
CA VAL A 36 -10.77 -1.78 -0.91
C VAL A 36 -11.97 -1.14 -0.22
N MET A 37 -12.06 0.18 -0.27
CA MET A 37 -13.28 0.89 0.11
C MET A 37 -14.20 1.01 -1.09
N HIS A 38 -15.44 0.57 -0.93
CA HIS A 38 -16.47 0.66 -1.96
C HIS A 38 -17.50 1.72 -1.60
N TYR A 39 -17.85 2.52 -2.60
CA TYR A 39 -19.01 3.41 -2.54
C TYR A 39 -20.26 2.66 -3.00
N LEU A 40 -21.35 2.79 -2.25
CA LEU A 40 -22.64 2.19 -2.59
C LEU A 40 -23.61 3.26 -3.11
N SER A 41 -24.57 2.86 -3.93
CA SER A 41 -25.57 3.76 -4.54
C SER A 41 -26.50 4.43 -3.52
N ASP A 42 -26.61 3.87 -2.31
CA ASP A 42 -27.34 4.45 -1.17
C ASP A 42 -26.53 5.51 -0.40
N GLY A 43 -25.35 5.86 -0.89
CA GLY A 43 -24.46 6.84 -0.27
C GLY A 43 -23.64 6.30 0.90
N THR A 44 -23.67 4.99 1.17
CA THR A 44 -22.86 4.38 2.23
C THR A 44 -21.52 3.85 1.72
N VAL A 45 -20.60 3.60 2.66
CA VAL A 45 -19.27 3.09 2.37
C VAL A 45 -19.02 1.79 3.14
N LYS A 46 -18.53 0.78 2.43
CA LYS A 46 -18.11 -0.50 3.01
C LYS A 46 -16.63 -0.74 2.75
N LEU A 47 -15.91 -1.24 3.75
CA LEU A 47 -14.52 -1.66 3.63
C LEU A 47 -14.46 -3.16 3.35
N MET A 48 -13.73 -3.53 2.31
CA MET A 48 -13.40 -4.90 1.98
C MET A 48 -11.95 -5.19 2.35
N PHE A 49 -11.71 -6.35 2.96
CA PHE A 49 -10.38 -6.88 3.20
C PHE A 49 -10.35 -8.37 2.94
N THR A 50 -9.15 -8.91 2.68
CA THR A 50 -8.94 -10.34 2.47
C THR A 50 -8.26 -10.96 3.66
N TYR A 51 -8.79 -12.07 4.18
CA TYR A 51 -8.15 -12.86 5.23
C TYR A 51 -8.25 -14.35 4.87
N LYS A 52 -7.14 -15.09 4.94
CA LYS A 52 -7.05 -16.51 4.53
C LYS A 52 -7.72 -16.81 3.17
N ARG A 53 -7.49 -15.93 2.19
CA ARG A 53 -8.04 -15.97 0.82
C ARG A 53 -9.56 -15.75 0.69
N GLU A 54 -10.26 -15.51 1.79
CA GLU A 54 -11.67 -15.11 1.77
C GLU A 54 -11.79 -13.58 1.83
N MET A 55 -12.78 -13.04 1.13
CA MET A 55 -13.07 -11.62 1.14
C MET A 55 -14.18 -11.31 2.13
N TYR A 56 -13.92 -10.36 3.02
CA TYR A 56 -14.86 -9.89 4.02
C TYR A 56 -15.21 -8.44 3.74
N ILE A 57 -16.46 -8.08 4.00
CA ILE A 57 -16.99 -6.74 3.76
C ILE A 57 -17.70 -6.28 5.02
N VAL A 58 -17.30 -5.11 5.53
CA VAL A 58 -17.81 -4.55 6.78
C VAL A 58 -18.13 -3.06 6.58
N PRO A 59 -19.23 -2.52 7.16
CA PRO A 59 -19.50 -1.09 7.15
C PRO A 59 -18.34 -0.28 7.74
N VAL A 60 -17.90 0.76 7.04
CA VAL A 60 -16.67 1.48 7.43
C VAL A 60 -16.81 2.18 8.80
N MET A 61 -18.02 2.65 9.14
CA MET A 61 -18.27 3.34 10.42
C MET A 61 -18.03 2.45 11.64
N ILE A 62 -18.36 1.17 11.55
CA ILE A 62 -18.13 0.21 12.64
C ILE A 62 -16.63 0.04 12.88
N ILE A 63 -15.83 -0.02 11.80
CA ILE A 63 -14.37 -0.10 11.89
C ILE A 63 -13.79 1.18 12.48
N LEU A 64 -14.23 2.36 12.01
CA LEU A 64 -13.78 3.64 12.56
C LEU A 64 -14.08 3.75 14.06
N LYS A 65 -15.28 3.36 14.48
CA LYS A 65 -15.70 3.37 15.89
C LYS A 65 -14.92 2.35 16.74
N ALA A 66 -14.53 1.21 16.16
CA ALA A 66 -13.73 0.20 16.84
C ALA A 66 -12.26 0.64 17.04
N LEU A 67 -11.73 1.50 16.16
CA LEU A 67 -10.33 1.95 16.20
C LEU A 67 -10.05 3.03 17.25
N VAL A 68 -11.02 3.91 17.56
CA VAL A 68 -10.84 5.03 18.48
C VAL A 68 -11.98 5.12 19.50
N ASN A 69 -11.64 5.47 20.75
CA ASN A 69 -12.63 5.66 21.81
C ASN A 69 -13.20 7.08 21.81
N GLU A 70 -13.86 7.46 20.71
CA GLU A 70 -14.30 8.84 20.49
C GLU A 70 -15.81 8.96 20.27
N VAL A 71 -16.34 10.14 20.55
CA VAL A 71 -17.76 10.46 20.32
C VAL A 71 -18.07 10.55 18.83
N ASP A 72 -19.30 10.23 18.44
CA ASP A 72 -19.70 10.24 17.02
C ASP A 72 -19.52 11.62 16.36
N TYR A 73 -19.67 12.69 17.15
CA TYR A 73 -19.41 14.06 16.72
C TYR A 73 -17.94 14.28 16.32
N TYR A 74 -16.99 13.66 17.03
CA TYR A 74 -15.57 13.72 16.69
C TYR A 74 -15.32 13.03 15.35
N ILE A 75 -15.86 11.82 15.17
CA ILE A 75 -15.76 11.05 13.91
C ILE A 75 -16.34 11.87 12.74
N TYR A 76 -17.52 12.46 12.94
CA TYR A 76 -18.18 13.34 11.97
C TYR A 76 -17.30 14.54 11.59
N LYS A 77 -16.74 15.24 12.60
CA LYS A 77 -15.90 16.42 12.38
C LYS A 77 -14.62 16.08 11.62
N GLN A 78 -13.97 14.95 11.92
CA GLN A 78 -12.76 14.53 11.22
C GLN A 78 -13.05 14.14 9.76
N LEU A 79 -14.17 13.45 9.50
CA LEU A 79 -14.56 13.10 8.13
C LEU A 79 -14.81 14.34 7.26
N ILE A 80 -15.47 15.36 7.81
CA ILE A 80 -15.89 16.57 7.07
C ILE A 80 -14.79 17.64 6.99
N LYS A 81 -13.68 17.45 7.70
CA LYS A 81 -12.56 18.39 7.72
C LYS A 81 -12.12 18.78 6.30
N GLY A 82 -12.14 20.09 6.01
CA GLY A 82 -11.82 20.63 4.68
C GLY A 82 -12.96 20.58 3.65
N LYS A 83 -14.08 19.92 3.96
CA LYS A 83 -15.31 19.85 3.14
C LYS A 83 -16.56 20.28 3.91
N GLU A 84 -16.41 21.25 4.81
CA GLU A 84 -17.50 21.70 5.70
C GLU A 84 -18.71 22.31 4.98
N LYS A 85 -18.56 22.76 3.74
CA LYS A 85 -19.66 23.34 2.95
C LYS A 85 -20.46 22.29 2.17
N ASP A 86 -19.99 21.04 2.15
CA ASP A 86 -20.51 19.99 1.30
C ASP A 86 -21.73 19.26 1.92
N ARG A 87 -22.93 19.70 1.55
CA ARG A 87 -24.19 19.14 2.06
C ARG A 87 -24.40 17.67 1.70
N PHE A 88 -23.97 17.25 0.50
CA PHE A 88 -24.14 15.87 0.06
C PHE A 88 -23.29 14.93 0.93
N PHE A 89 -22.02 15.26 1.12
CA PHE A 89 -21.11 14.45 1.92
C PHE A 89 -21.54 14.39 3.39
N GLN A 90 -21.99 15.51 3.94
CA GLN A 90 -22.59 15.54 5.28
C GLN A 90 -23.82 14.64 5.39
N GLY A 91 -24.70 14.64 4.38
CA GLY A 91 -25.87 13.78 4.31
C GLY A 91 -25.48 12.30 4.35
N CYS A 92 -24.53 11.89 3.51
CA CYS A 92 -24.02 10.51 3.47
C CYS A 92 -23.45 10.07 4.82
N ILE A 93 -22.62 10.90 5.47
CA ILE A 93 -22.03 10.57 6.78
C ILE A 93 -23.12 10.44 7.85
N LYS A 94 -24.09 11.36 7.90
CA LYS A 94 -25.22 11.27 8.84
C LYS A 94 -26.01 9.99 8.64
N THR A 95 -26.25 9.58 7.39
CA THR A 95 -26.91 8.31 7.07
C THR A 95 -26.09 7.11 7.56
N MET A 96 -24.78 7.10 7.34
CA MET A 96 -23.91 6.01 7.82
C MET A 96 -23.86 5.92 9.34
N LEU A 97 -23.80 7.05 10.05
CA LEU A 97 -23.85 7.09 11.52
C LEU A 97 -25.21 6.61 12.04
N ARG A 98 -26.32 7.02 11.42
CA ARG A 98 -27.66 6.52 11.80
C ARG A 98 -27.81 5.01 11.61
N LYS A 99 -27.22 4.44 10.55
CA LYS A 99 -27.21 2.99 10.34
C LYS A 99 -26.43 2.27 11.44
N MET A 100 -25.26 2.78 11.82
CA MET A 100 -24.48 2.23 12.94
C MET A 100 -25.28 2.23 14.25
N VAL A 101 -25.98 3.34 14.55
CA VAL A 101 -26.85 3.44 15.73
C VAL A 101 -28.03 2.46 15.65
N SER A 102 -28.62 2.26 14.47
CA SER A 102 -29.69 1.26 14.29
C SER A 102 -29.23 -0.19 14.50
N GLU A 103 -27.93 -0.47 14.33
CA GLU A 103 -27.31 -1.75 14.69
C GLU A 103 -26.99 -1.86 16.19
N GLY A 104 -27.34 -0.85 17.00
CA GLY A 104 -27.14 -0.85 18.46
C GLY A 104 -25.71 -0.53 18.90
N ILE A 105 -24.89 0.06 18.02
CA ILE A 105 -23.49 0.37 18.29
C ILE A 105 -23.34 1.86 18.64
N TYR A 106 -23.02 2.16 19.91
CA TYR A 106 -22.85 3.52 20.44
C TYR A 106 -21.44 3.76 20.95
N PHE A 107 -20.83 2.76 21.58
CA PHE A 107 -19.49 2.82 22.19
C PHE A 107 -18.49 1.93 21.46
N GLN A 108 -17.20 2.20 21.65
CA GLN A 108 -16.12 1.42 21.04
C GLN A 108 -16.19 -0.06 21.43
N GLU A 109 -16.47 -0.37 22.70
CA GLU A 109 -16.55 -1.75 23.18
C GLU A 109 -17.64 -2.55 22.48
N GLN A 110 -18.79 -1.93 22.20
CA GLN A 110 -19.88 -2.56 21.46
C GLN A 110 -19.46 -2.85 20.00
N ALA A 111 -18.74 -1.93 19.36
CA ALA A 111 -18.22 -2.14 18.02
C ALA A 111 -17.20 -3.29 17.97
N LEU A 112 -16.32 -3.38 18.98
CA LEU A 112 -15.36 -4.48 19.12
C LEU A 112 -16.07 -5.81 19.38
N ASN A 113 -17.04 -5.86 20.28
CA ASN A 113 -17.78 -7.10 20.56
C ASN A 113 -18.56 -7.57 19.32
N TYR A 114 -19.21 -6.65 18.60
CA TYR A 114 -19.92 -6.95 17.35
C TYR A 114 -19.00 -7.58 16.31
N LEU A 115 -17.80 -7.01 16.10
CA LEU A 115 -16.81 -7.60 15.19
C LEU A 115 -16.31 -8.95 15.70
N GLY A 116 -16.02 -9.05 17.00
CA GLY A 116 -15.53 -10.27 17.64
C GLY A 116 -16.45 -11.46 17.43
N GLU A 117 -17.74 -11.29 17.73
CA GLU A 117 -18.76 -12.34 17.59
C GLU A 117 -18.91 -12.82 16.14
N LYS A 118 -18.90 -11.89 15.17
CA LYS A 118 -19.04 -12.22 13.74
C LYS A 118 -17.81 -12.95 13.18
N PHE A 119 -16.62 -12.66 13.70
CA PHE A 119 -15.36 -13.17 13.17
C PHE A 119 -14.72 -14.29 14.02
N ALA A 120 -15.26 -14.60 15.20
CA ALA A 120 -14.70 -15.60 16.13
C ALA A 120 -14.43 -16.96 15.47
N VAL A 121 -15.42 -17.51 14.75
CA VAL A 121 -15.30 -18.81 14.08
C VAL A 121 -14.28 -18.77 12.94
N LYS A 122 -14.17 -17.64 12.23
CA LYS A 122 -13.35 -17.54 11.01
C LYS A 122 -11.87 -17.32 11.30
N LEU A 123 -11.55 -16.64 12.40
CA LEU A 123 -10.17 -16.38 12.78
C LEU A 123 -9.48 -17.63 13.37
N ASN A 124 -10.23 -18.64 13.84
CA ASN A 124 -9.73 -19.84 14.52
C ASN A 124 -8.78 -19.49 15.69
N LEU A 125 -9.15 -18.44 16.42
CA LEU A 125 -8.45 -18.00 17.62
C LEU A 125 -8.77 -18.93 18.79
N PRO A 126 -7.95 -18.92 19.86
CA PRO A 126 -8.21 -19.72 21.04
C PRO A 126 -9.56 -19.40 21.69
N SER A 127 -10.21 -20.40 22.28
CA SER A 127 -11.54 -20.27 22.87
C SER A 127 -11.61 -19.37 24.10
N TRP A 128 -10.46 -19.04 24.71
CA TRP A 128 -10.36 -18.15 25.87
C TRP A 128 -10.25 -16.67 25.48
N TYR A 129 -10.18 -16.34 24.18
CA TYR A 129 -10.19 -14.95 23.75
C TYR A 129 -11.60 -14.38 23.88
N SER A 130 -11.70 -13.21 24.49
CA SER A 130 -12.94 -12.42 24.51
C SER A 130 -13.27 -11.89 23.11
N PRO A 131 -14.55 -11.62 22.79
CA PRO A 131 -14.94 -11.01 21.51
C PRO A 131 -14.15 -9.72 21.20
N ALA A 132 -13.92 -8.88 22.21
CA ALA A 132 -13.14 -7.66 22.04
C ALA A 132 -11.67 -7.93 21.63
N GLU A 133 -11.01 -8.94 22.19
CA GLU A 133 -9.64 -9.34 21.82
C GLU A 133 -9.57 -9.92 20.41
N ILE A 134 -10.58 -10.71 20.03
CA ILE A 134 -10.74 -11.24 18.66
C ILE A 134 -10.84 -10.09 17.66
N ALA A 135 -11.63 -9.06 17.96
CA ALA A 135 -11.76 -7.89 17.10
C ALA A 135 -10.46 -7.07 17.03
N LYS A 136 -9.76 -6.86 18.15
CA LYS A 136 -8.44 -6.20 18.14
C LYS A 136 -7.45 -6.96 17.26
N PHE A 137 -7.39 -8.28 17.39
CA PHE A 137 -6.56 -9.13 16.53
C PHE A 137 -6.93 -8.95 15.04
N LEU A 138 -8.22 -8.91 14.70
CA LEU A 138 -8.68 -8.64 13.33
C LEU A 138 -8.18 -7.28 12.81
N LEU A 139 -8.33 -6.22 13.60
CA LEU A 139 -7.92 -4.86 13.23
C LEU A 139 -6.40 -4.75 13.06
N ASP A 140 -5.62 -5.49 13.85
CA ASP A 140 -4.15 -5.49 13.75
C ASP A 140 -3.62 -6.37 12.62
N GLN A 141 -4.33 -7.45 12.31
CA GLN A 141 -3.92 -8.36 11.25
C GLN A 141 -4.47 -8.00 9.87
N CYS A 142 -5.59 -7.30 9.77
CA CYS A 142 -6.22 -7.05 8.47
C CYS A 142 -6.26 -5.58 8.07
N ILE A 143 -6.45 -4.66 9.02
CA ILE A 143 -6.77 -3.26 8.69
C ILE A 143 -5.53 -2.39 8.79
N CYS A 144 -5.15 -1.78 7.66
CA CYS A 144 -4.04 -0.82 7.53
C CYS A 144 -2.78 -1.26 8.29
N VAL A 145 -2.30 -2.46 7.98
CA VAL A 145 -1.21 -3.16 8.71
C VAL A 145 0.15 -2.46 8.64
N HIS A 146 0.29 -1.41 7.81
CA HIS A 146 1.47 -0.55 7.75
C HIS A 146 1.50 0.49 8.89
N LEU A 147 0.39 0.66 9.62
CA LEU A 147 0.24 1.61 10.73
C LEU A 147 0.15 0.88 12.06
N GLU A 148 0.70 1.49 13.11
CA GLU A 148 0.85 0.84 14.42
C GLU A 148 -0.32 1.17 15.35
N THR A 149 -0.78 2.43 15.37
CA THR A 149 -1.81 2.88 16.32
C THR A 149 -3.21 2.92 15.71
N GLY A 150 -4.24 2.77 16.56
CA GLY A 150 -5.65 2.90 16.14
C GLY A 150 -5.98 4.28 15.57
N GLU A 151 -5.40 5.33 16.12
CA GLU A 151 -5.57 6.72 15.65
C GLU A 151 -4.95 6.95 14.26
N GLU A 152 -3.76 6.42 14.01
CA GLU A 152 -3.14 6.48 12.68
C GLU A 152 -4.01 5.77 11.64
N LYS A 153 -4.49 4.56 11.96
CA LYS A 153 -5.40 3.79 11.11
C LYS A 153 -6.69 4.57 10.86
N PHE A 154 -7.27 5.17 11.89
CA PHE A 154 -8.46 6.00 11.80
C PHE A 154 -8.25 7.19 10.84
N ASN A 155 -7.19 7.97 11.05
CA ASN A 155 -6.85 9.14 10.24
C ASN A 155 -6.61 8.78 8.77
N PHE A 156 -5.95 7.65 8.51
CA PHE A 156 -5.72 7.15 7.15
C PHE A 156 -7.02 6.70 6.47
N LEU A 157 -7.90 5.98 7.18
CA LEU A 157 -9.20 5.58 6.64
C LEU A 157 -10.11 6.79 6.37
N VAL A 158 -10.07 7.81 7.22
CA VAL A 158 -10.77 9.10 6.99
C VAL A 158 -10.31 9.71 5.67
N LEU A 159 -9.00 9.80 5.42
CA LEU A 159 -8.47 10.32 4.17
C LEU A 159 -8.90 9.50 2.95
N MET A 160 -8.93 8.17 3.07
CA MET A 160 -9.41 7.28 2.01
C MET A 160 -10.90 7.52 1.70
N ILE A 161 -11.74 7.74 2.71
CA ILE A 161 -13.16 8.09 2.53
C ILE A 161 -13.27 9.43 1.81
N GLN A 162 -12.53 10.46 2.23
CA GLN A 162 -12.54 11.77 1.58
C GLN A 162 -12.12 11.67 0.10
N LYS A 163 -11.09 10.88 -0.21
CA LYS A 163 -10.66 10.60 -1.58
C LYS A 163 -11.75 9.87 -2.37
N LEU A 164 -12.41 8.86 -1.77
CA LEU A 164 -13.50 8.13 -2.41
C LEU A 164 -14.65 9.06 -2.82
N PHE A 165 -15.09 9.94 -1.92
CA PHE A 165 -16.15 10.89 -2.23
C PHE A 165 -15.72 11.96 -3.24
N ALA A 166 -14.45 12.40 -3.23
CA ALA A 166 -13.93 13.32 -4.24
C ALA A 166 -14.03 12.71 -5.65
N VAL A 167 -13.74 11.41 -5.78
CA VAL A 167 -13.81 10.68 -7.06
C VAL A 167 -15.25 10.50 -7.52
N VAL A 168 -16.17 10.12 -6.61
CA VAL A 168 -17.60 9.96 -6.92
C VAL A 168 -18.21 11.27 -7.43
N LYS A 169 -17.69 12.41 -6.98
CA LYS A 169 -18.14 13.75 -7.40
C LYS A 169 -17.43 14.29 -8.64
N ASN A 170 -16.51 13.52 -9.23
CA ASN A 170 -15.63 13.97 -10.30
C ASN A 170 -14.78 15.21 -9.94
N GLU A 171 -14.46 15.39 -8.64
CA GLU A 171 -13.47 16.38 -8.18
C GLU A 171 -12.03 15.85 -8.33
N CYS A 172 -11.87 14.53 -8.39
CA CYS A 172 -10.60 13.84 -8.55
C CYS A 172 -10.66 12.89 -9.74
N ALA A 173 -9.57 12.86 -10.52
CA ALA A 173 -9.39 11.90 -11.61
C ALA A 173 -9.30 10.47 -11.07
N LEU A 174 -9.77 9.53 -11.89
CA LEU A 174 -9.53 8.10 -11.67
C LEU A 174 -8.06 7.79 -11.95
N GLU A 175 -7.47 6.98 -11.08
CA GLU A 175 -6.10 6.50 -11.21
C GLU A 175 -6.09 5.09 -11.81
N SER A 176 -5.05 4.80 -12.58
CA SER A 176 -4.82 3.46 -13.14
C SER A 176 -3.79 2.71 -12.29
N ALA A 177 -4.12 1.46 -11.93
CA ALA A 177 -3.16 0.54 -11.31
C ALA A 177 -2.13 -0.01 -12.30
N ASP A 178 -2.32 0.26 -13.59
CA ASP A 178 -1.40 -0.16 -14.66
C ASP A 178 -0.32 0.89 -14.92
N ASN A 179 -0.51 2.13 -14.44
CA ASN A 179 0.53 3.16 -14.54
C ASN A 179 1.69 2.83 -13.59
N LEU A 180 2.91 3.01 -14.08
CA LEU A 180 4.13 2.72 -13.34
C LEU A 180 4.26 3.58 -12.06
N MET A 181 3.66 4.78 -12.05
CA MET A 181 3.58 5.66 -10.88
C MET A 181 2.92 5.01 -9.65
N SER A 182 2.04 4.03 -9.89
CA SER A 182 1.26 3.33 -8.86
C SER A 182 1.81 1.93 -8.56
N GLN A 183 2.99 1.60 -9.08
CA GLN A 183 3.59 0.27 -9.02
C GLN A 183 4.94 0.30 -8.30
N GLU A 184 5.26 -0.82 -7.67
CA GLU A 184 6.54 -1.09 -7.02
C GLU A 184 7.05 -2.46 -7.48
N ILE A 185 8.33 -2.73 -7.29
CA ILE A 185 8.98 -3.98 -7.70
C ILE A 185 9.04 -4.93 -6.52
N LEU A 186 8.32 -6.05 -6.60
CA LEU A 186 8.52 -7.15 -5.66
C LEU A 186 9.92 -7.74 -5.85
N THR A 187 10.83 -7.48 -4.90
CA THR A 187 12.19 -7.98 -4.99
C THR A 187 12.26 -9.49 -4.70
N PRO A 188 13.25 -10.21 -5.25
CA PRO A 188 13.45 -11.64 -4.96
C PRO A 188 13.62 -11.92 -3.47
N GLY A 189 14.33 -11.05 -2.75
CA GLY A 189 14.54 -11.18 -1.30
C GLY A 189 13.22 -11.05 -0.51
N SER A 190 12.39 -10.07 -0.87
CA SER A 190 11.06 -9.92 -0.27
C SER A 190 10.15 -11.12 -0.55
N LEU A 191 10.18 -11.65 -1.79
CA LEU A 191 9.43 -12.85 -2.15
C LEU A 191 9.90 -14.08 -1.35
N TYR A 192 11.22 -14.25 -1.21
CA TYR A 192 11.79 -15.34 -0.43
C TYR A 192 11.37 -15.27 1.03
N LEU A 193 11.36 -14.07 1.62
CA LEU A 193 10.87 -13.83 2.98
C LEU A 193 9.39 -14.20 3.15
N ILE A 194 8.54 -13.82 2.19
CA ILE A 194 7.11 -14.19 2.19
C ILE A 194 6.95 -15.71 2.16
N VAL A 195 7.68 -16.40 1.29
CA VAL A 195 7.64 -17.87 1.19
C VAL A 195 8.10 -18.52 2.50
N LEU A 196 9.22 -18.07 3.06
CA LEU A 196 9.78 -18.62 4.30
C LEU A 196 8.83 -18.42 5.48
N LYS A 197 8.27 -17.21 5.65
CA LYS A 197 7.27 -16.90 6.69
C LYS A 197 6.08 -17.84 6.60
N GLU A 198 5.52 -18.03 5.40
CA GLU A 198 4.36 -18.89 5.18
C GLU A 198 4.68 -20.36 5.54
N ARG A 199 5.88 -20.86 5.19
CA ARG A 199 6.29 -22.23 5.55
C ARG A 199 6.50 -22.39 7.05
N LEU A 200 7.11 -21.41 7.72
CA LEU A 200 7.24 -21.41 9.18
C LEU A 200 5.89 -21.40 9.88
N TYR A 201 4.95 -20.58 9.41
CA TYR A 201 3.60 -20.54 9.97
C TYR A 201 2.84 -21.86 9.75
N SER A 202 2.96 -22.45 8.56
CA SER A 202 2.40 -23.77 8.28
C SER A 202 3.03 -24.86 9.15
N TRP A 203 4.32 -24.78 9.42
CA TRP A 203 5.02 -25.69 10.31
C TRP A 203 4.49 -25.58 11.75
N LEU A 204 4.37 -24.36 12.30
CA LEU A 204 3.78 -24.11 13.63
C LEU A 204 2.34 -24.66 13.73
N THR A 205 1.55 -24.45 12.68
CA THR A 205 0.17 -24.96 12.64
C THR A 205 0.15 -26.49 12.60
N SER A 206 1.04 -27.12 11.83
CA SER A 206 1.18 -28.58 11.79
C SER A 206 1.58 -29.15 13.15
N VAL A 207 2.51 -28.48 13.84
CA VAL A 207 2.95 -28.87 15.19
C VAL A 207 1.77 -28.79 16.17
N ARG A 208 1.00 -27.70 16.16
CA ARG A 208 -0.21 -27.54 16.98
C ARG A 208 -1.21 -28.68 16.74
N VAL A 209 -1.53 -28.97 15.48
CA VAL A 209 -2.49 -30.04 15.12
C VAL A 209 -1.98 -31.41 15.58
N ASN A 210 -0.68 -31.68 15.47
CA ASN A 210 -0.08 -32.94 15.94
C ASN A 210 -0.19 -33.08 17.47
N ILE A 211 0.04 -31.98 18.21
CA ILE A 211 -0.12 -31.95 19.67
C ILE A 211 -1.59 -32.20 20.05
N GLU A 212 -2.53 -31.48 19.43
CA GLU A 212 -3.98 -31.63 19.70
C GLU A 212 -4.47 -33.06 19.41
N LYS A 213 -4.00 -33.68 18.32
CA LYS A 213 -4.32 -35.08 17.98
C LYS A 213 -3.81 -36.06 19.05
N LYS A 214 -2.58 -35.89 19.53
CA LYS A 214 -2.03 -36.74 20.60
C LYS A 214 -2.73 -36.55 21.93
N LEU A 215 -3.06 -35.31 22.28
CA LEU A 215 -3.81 -35.00 23.51
C LEU A 215 -5.15 -35.76 23.53
N LYS A 216 -5.85 -35.79 22.38
CA LYS A 216 -7.11 -36.52 22.20
C LYS A 216 -6.92 -38.04 22.18
N SER A 217 -5.90 -38.54 21.48
CA SER A 217 -5.71 -39.98 21.26
C SER A 217 -5.13 -40.72 22.47
N ALA A 218 -4.23 -40.09 23.23
CA ALA A 218 -3.43 -40.78 24.24
C ALA A 218 -3.85 -40.47 25.68
N LYS A 219 -4.92 -39.68 25.90
CA LYS A 219 -5.31 -39.16 27.23
C LYS A 219 -4.13 -38.63 28.05
N ILE A 220 -3.11 -38.10 27.37
CA ILE A 220 -1.91 -37.57 28.01
C ILE A 220 -2.30 -36.22 28.64
N SER A 221 -2.16 -36.09 29.95
CA SER A 221 -2.44 -34.86 30.68
C SER A 221 -1.27 -33.87 30.68
N VAL A 222 -0.04 -34.33 30.41
CA VAL A 222 1.20 -33.53 30.52
C VAL A 222 2.05 -33.61 29.25
N LEU A 223 2.44 -32.46 28.72
CA LEU A 223 3.29 -32.34 27.54
C LEU A 223 4.77 -32.58 27.92
N THR A 224 5.29 -33.79 27.71
CA THR A 224 6.72 -34.09 27.96
C THR A 224 7.61 -33.72 26.77
N LEU A 225 8.91 -33.50 27.02
CA LEU A 225 9.91 -33.23 25.98
C LEU A 225 9.93 -34.31 24.88
N ALA A 226 9.74 -35.58 25.24
CA ALA A 226 9.69 -36.69 24.29
C ALA A 226 8.49 -36.58 23.34
N VAL A 227 7.31 -36.23 23.87
CA VAL A 227 6.10 -36.03 23.07
C VAL A 227 6.27 -34.85 22.11
N MET A 228 6.89 -33.75 22.57
CA MET A 228 7.20 -32.59 21.72
C MET A 228 8.18 -32.95 20.61
N ARG A 229 9.28 -33.65 20.92
CA ARG A 229 10.26 -34.10 19.91
C ARG A 229 9.63 -34.96 18.82
N ASP A 230 8.76 -35.92 19.19
CA ASP A 230 8.05 -36.73 18.20
C ASP A 230 7.02 -35.90 17.39
N CYS A 231 6.35 -34.92 18.00
CA CYS A 231 5.47 -34.00 17.27
C CYS A 231 6.24 -33.12 16.25
N PHE A 232 7.44 -32.67 16.61
CA PHE A 232 8.33 -31.92 15.71
C PHE A 232 8.87 -32.82 14.60
N ALA A 233 9.30 -34.05 14.89
CA ALA A 233 9.77 -34.98 13.87
C ALA A 233 8.69 -35.36 12.84
N ARG A 234 7.42 -35.37 13.23
CA ARG A 234 6.26 -35.63 12.34
C ARG A 234 5.77 -34.39 11.58
N SER A 235 6.33 -33.22 11.87
CA SER A 235 5.93 -31.98 11.20
C SER A 235 6.59 -31.86 9.82
N MET A 236 6.04 -30.99 8.98
CA MET A 236 6.53 -30.78 7.61
C MET A 236 7.96 -30.22 7.59
N ASP A 237 8.81 -30.76 6.72
CA ASP A 237 10.14 -30.20 6.46
C ASP A 237 10.04 -28.88 5.67
N ILE A 238 10.56 -27.82 6.28
CA ILE A 238 10.59 -26.48 5.70
C ILE A 238 11.57 -26.42 4.52
N THR A 239 12.72 -27.08 4.63
CA THR A 239 13.82 -27.02 3.64
C THR A 239 13.34 -27.56 2.31
N ARG A 240 12.87 -28.81 2.30
CA ARG A 240 12.32 -29.44 1.09
C ARG A 240 11.16 -28.64 0.49
N SER A 241 10.34 -28.02 1.34
CA SER A 241 9.23 -27.19 0.86
C SER A 241 9.69 -25.90 0.17
N VAL A 242 10.79 -25.28 0.60
CA VAL A 242 11.37 -24.09 -0.03
C VAL A 242 12.11 -24.48 -1.31
N GLU A 243 12.89 -25.56 -1.28
CA GLU A 243 13.57 -26.11 -2.47
C GLU A 243 12.58 -26.42 -3.60
N ASN A 244 11.42 -27.01 -3.27
CA ASN A 244 10.39 -27.29 -4.26
C ASN A 244 9.86 -26.00 -4.93
N VAL A 245 9.72 -24.89 -4.17
CA VAL A 245 9.28 -23.60 -4.72
C VAL A 245 10.34 -23.04 -5.67
N LEU A 246 11.63 -23.15 -5.31
CA LEU A 246 12.73 -22.70 -6.16
C LEU A 246 12.88 -23.56 -7.43
N ALA A 247 12.73 -24.89 -7.31
CA ALA A 247 12.88 -25.81 -8.42
C ALA A 247 11.73 -25.72 -9.43
N THR A 248 10.49 -25.54 -8.95
CA THR A 248 9.30 -25.56 -9.81
C THR A 248 8.74 -24.18 -10.14
N GLY A 249 9.13 -23.14 -9.39
CA GLY A 249 8.53 -21.80 -9.48
C GLY A 249 7.07 -21.72 -9.03
N ASN A 250 6.54 -22.79 -8.41
CA ASN A 250 5.16 -22.87 -7.96
C ASN A 250 5.06 -22.66 -6.45
N PHE A 251 4.31 -21.64 -6.05
CA PHE A 251 4.01 -21.31 -4.66
C PHE A 251 2.50 -21.17 -4.48
N VAL A 252 1.89 -22.14 -3.78
CA VAL A 252 0.48 -22.08 -3.39
C VAL A 252 0.40 -21.72 -1.90
N PRO A 253 0.14 -20.44 -1.57
CA PRO A 253 -0.02 -19.98 -0.21
C PRO A 253 -1.34 -20.50 0.39
N ARG A 254 -1.32 -20.84 1.69
CA ARG A 254 -2.48 -21.32 2.45
C ARG A 254 -3.12 -20.23 3.30
N TYR A 255 -2.32 -19.30 3.84
CA TYR A 255 -2.77 -18.32 4.82
C TYR A 255 -2.66 -16.90 4.27
N GLU A 256 -1.46 -16.47 3.91
CA GLU A 256 -1.22 -15.10 3.45
C GLU A 256 -0.53 -15.11 2.09
N SER A 257 -1.18 -14.52 1.09
CA SER A 257 -0.45 -13.99 -0.05
C SER A 257 -1.22 -12.87 -0.71
N SER A 258 -0.54 -11.74 -0.83
CA SER A 258 -0.97 -10.61 -1.65
C SER A 258 -0.71 -10.83 -3.14
N LEU A 259 -0.03 -11.92 -3.51
CA LEU A 259 0.32 -12.23 -4.89
C LEU A 259 -0.92 -12.73 -5.64
N GLN A 260 -1.12 -12.19 -6.84
CA GLN A 260 -2.20 -12.59 -7.74
C GLN A 260 -1.84 -13.85 -8.55
N GLN A 261 -0.59 -14.31 -8.48
CA GLN A 261 -0.09 -15.47 -9.19
C GLN A 261 0.63 -16.43 -8.23
N ASN A 262 0.51 -17.72 -8.54
CA ASN A 262 1.06 -18.82 -7.75
C ASN A 262 2.09 -19.65 -8.53
N THR A 263 2.32 -19.34 -9.80
CA THR A 263 3.17 -20.12 -10.70
C THR A 263 4.08 -19.19 -11.49
N GLY A 264 5.18 -19.72 -12.02
CA GLY A 264 6.15 -18.95 -12.81
C GLY A 264 6.88 -17.87 -12.00
N LEU A 265 7.05 -18.07 -10.69
CA LEU A 265 7.76 -17.13 -9.82
C LEU A 265 9.29 -17.26 -9.92
N VAL A 266 9.76 -18.43 -10.35
CA VAL A 266 11.18 -18.73 -10.54
C VAL A 266 11.38 -19.24 -11.95
N ILE A 267 12.46 -18.79 -12.58
CA ILE A 267 12.86 -19.18 -13.94
C ILE A 267 14.30 -19.68 -13.92
N VAL A 268 14.65 -20.54 -14.87
CA VAL A 268 16.04 -20.93 -15.10
C VAL A 268 16.80 -19.74 -15.70
N ALA A 269 17.97 -19.44 -15.17
CA ALA A 269 18.85 -18.43 -15.73
C ALA A 269 19.64 -19.04 -16.91
N ASP A 270 19.19 -18.74 -18.12
CA ASP A 270 19.77 -19.32 -19.34
C ASP A 270 21.20 -18.81 -19.57
N LYS A 271 22.15 -19.73 -19.73
CA LYS A 271 23.55 -19.42 -20.05
C LYS A 271 23.86 -19.57 -21.55
N LEU A 272 22.94 -19.12 -22.40
CA LEU A 272 23.15 -19.15 -23.86
C LEU A 272 24.29 -18.23 -24.30
N ASN A 273 24.27 -17.00 -23.79
CA ASN A 273 25.34 -16.02 -23.95
C ASN A 273 25.28 -15.01 -22.79
N PHE A 274 26.29 -14.13 -22.71
CA PHE A 274 26.39 -13.14 -21.65
C PHE A 274 25.17 -12.19 -21.60
N TRP A 275 24.70 -11.73 -22.76
CA TRP A 275 23.57 -10.80 -22.87
C TRP A 275 22.27 -11.41 -22.36
N ARG A 276 21.99 -12.66 -22.74
CA ARG A 276 20.82 -13.41 -22.25
C ARG A 276 20.91 -13.61 -20.75
N TYR A 277 22.06 -14.05 -20.24
CA TYR A 277 22.24 -14.25 -18.80
C TYR A 277 22.01 -12.94 -18.01
N LEU A 278 22.60 -11.83 -18.47
CA LEU A 278 22.45 -10.52 -17.84
C LEU A 278 21.00 -10.00 -17.91
N SER A 279 20.29 -10.23 -19.02
CA SER A 279 18.91 -9.78 -19.21
C SER A 279 17.96 -10.30 -18.13
N HIS A 280 18.16 -11.53 -17.64
CA HIS A 280 17.33 -12.11 -16.57
C HIS A 280 17.34 -11.28 -15.29
N PHE A 281 18.46 -10.64 -14.95
CA PHE A 281 18.59 -9.86 -13.71
C PHE A 281 18.03 -8.44 -13.82
N ARG A 282 17.78 -7.96 -15.04
CA ARG A 282 17.13 -6.65 -15.30
C ARG A 282 15.67 -6.80 -15.71
N ALA A 283 15.19 -8.02 -15.91
CA ALA A 283 13.83 -8.31 -16.32
C ALA A 283 12.83 -8.05 -15.19
N VAL A 284 11.73 -7.39 -15.54
CA VAL A 284 10.57 -7.14 -14.68
C VAL A 284 9.34 -7.60 -15.43
N HIS A 285 8.54 -8.45 -14.79
CA HIS A 285 7.35 -9.03 -15.38
C HIS A 285 6.10 -8.55 -14.64
N ARG A 286 5.06 -8.16 -15.38
CA ARG A 286 3.79 -7.68 -14.77
C ARG A 286 3.03 -8.77 -14.01
N GLY A 287 3.20 -10.03 -14.42
CA GLY A 287 2.57 -11.22 -13.84
C GLY A 287 1.82 -12.05 -14.88
N ALA A 288 1.86 -13.38 -14.74
CA ALA A 288 1.22 -14.33 -15.66
C ALA A 288 -0.31 -14.16 -15.72
N PHE A 289 -0.91 -13.63 -14.64
CA PHE A 289 -2.33 -13.26 -14.60
C PHE A 289 -2.72 -12.30 -15.73
N PHE A 290 -1.84 -11.35 -16.07
CA PHE A 290 -2.10 -10.36 -17.12
C PHE A 290 -1.86 -10.91 -18.54
N ALA A 291 -1.12 -12.01 -18.68
CA ALA A 291 -0.92 -12.66 -19.98
C ALA A 291 -2.22 -13.27 -20.52
N GLN A 292 -3.13 -13.67 -19.62
CA GLN A 292 -4.44 -14.24 -19.97
C GLN A 292 -5.49 -13.17 -20.30
N MET A 293 -5.24 -11.90 -19.96
CA MET A 293 -6.18 -10.82 -20.25
C MET A 293 -6.12 -10.44 -21.73
N ARG A 294 -7.30 -10.24 -22.33
CA ARG A 294 -7.44 -9.77 -23.72
C ARG A 294 -7.22 -8.27 -23.89
N THR A 295 -7.22 -7.52 -22.79
CA THR A 295 -7.03 -6.07 -22.81
C THR A 295 -5.57 -5.70 -23.07
N THR A 296 -5.32 -4.79 -24.01
CA THR A 296 -3.96 -4.34 -24.37
C THR A 296 -3.45 -3.19 -23.50
N THR A 297 -4.29 -2.61 -22.64
CA THR A 297 -3.93 -1.46 -21.79
C THR A 297 -2.69 -1.74 -20.93
N VAL A 298 -2.60 -2.94 -20.36
CA VAL A 298 -1.47 -3.40 -19.53
C VAL A 298 -0.17 -3.63 -20.30
N ARG A 299 -0.23 -3.67 -21.63
CA ARG A 299 0.92 -3.89 -22.53
C ARG A 299 1.45 -2.61 -23.14
N LYS A 300 0.73 -1.49 -22.99
CA LYS A 300 1.11 -0.22 -23.57
C LYS A 300 2.30 0.36 -22.81
N LEU A 301 3.29 0.83 -23.56
CA LEU A 301 4.30 1.72 -23.01
C LEU A 301 3.64 3.06 -22.66
N LEU A 302 3.86 3.51 -21.43
CA LEU A 302 3.33 4.77 -20.92
C LEU A 302 4.49 5.77 -20.66
N PRO A 303 4.28 7.09 -20.85
CA PRO A 303 5.32 8.10 -20.64
C PRO A 303 5.96 8.09 -19.25
N GLU A 304 5.20 7.69 -18.23
CA GLU A 304 5.67 7.57 -16.84
C GLU A 304 6.78 6.51 -16.69
N ALA A 305 6.95 5.60 -17.66
CA ALA A 305 8.01 4.60 -17.67
C ALA A 305 9.38 5.16 -18.07
N TRP A 306 9.45 6.41 -18.54
CA TRP A 306 10.68 7.04 -19.01
C TRP A 306 11.79 6.99 -17.96
N GLY A 307 12.94 6.42 -18.34
CA GLY A 307 14.12 6.30 -17.48
C GLY A 307 14.02 5.20 -16.41
N PHE A 308 12.90 4.48 -16.31
CA PHE A 308 12.73 3.36 -15.38
C PHE A 308 12.67 2.02 -16.11
N LEU A 309 11.86 1.92 -17.17
CA LEU A 309 11.79 0.75 -18.04
C LEU A 309 12.31 1.11 -19.43
N CYS A 310 13.04 0.19 -20.05
CA CYS A 310 13.52 0.35 -21.40
C CYS A 310 12.33 0.27 -22.38
N PRO A 311 12.13 1.28 -23.26
CA PRO A 311 11.02 1.29 -24.21
C PRO A 311 11.22 0.31 -25.38
N VAL A 312 12.45 -0.18 -25.59
CA VAL A 312 12.83 -1.05 -26.71
C VAL A 312 12.94 -2.51 -26.28
N HIS A 313 13.51 -2.77 -25.10
CA HIS A 313 13.88 -4.12 -24.68
C HIS A 313 12.68 -4.88 -24.08
N THR A 314 11.75 -5.29 -24.94
CA THR A 314 10.67 -6.25 -24.69
C THR A 314 10.71 -7.30 -25.80
N PRO A 315 10.51 -8.59 -25.51
CA PRO A 315 10.39 -9.60 -26.56
C PRO A 315 9.10 -9.42 -27.36
N ASP A 316 9.13 -9.88 -28.61
CA ASP A 316 7.94 -9.98 -29.45
C ASP A 316 7.03 -11.16 -29.06
N GLY A 317 5.82 -11.19 -29.63
CA GLY A 317 4.83 -12.24 -29.41
C GLY A 317 4.04 -12.08 -28.11
N THR A 318 3.62 -13.20 -27.52
CA THR A 318 2.75 -13.23 -26.33
C THR A 318 3.27 -12.44 -25.12
N PRO A 319 4.57 -12.39 -24.78
CA PRO A 319 5.06 -11.60 -23.64
C PRO A 319 5.27 -10.10 -23.93
N CYS A 320 5.04 -9.64 -25.17
CA CYS A 320 5.27 -8.25 -25.55
C CYS A 320 4.50 -7.25 -24.66
N GLY A 321 5.25 -6.31 -24.07
CA GLY A 321 4.77 -5.29 -23.14
C GLY A 321 4.52 -5.77 -21.71
N LEU A 322 4.55 -7.10 -21.45
CA LEU A 322 4.41 -7.68 -20.11
C LEU A 322 5.75 -8.02 -19.47
N LEU A 323 6.72 -8.46 -20.30
CA LEU A 323 8.11 -8.68 -19.90
C LEU A 323 8.94 -7.49 -20.38
N ASN A 324 9.29 -6.59 -19.47
CA ASN A 324 10.12 -5.44 -19.77
C ASN A 324 11.44 -5.55 -19.03
N HIS A 325 12.42 -4.72 -19.40
CA HIS A 325 13.69 -4.64 -18.70
C HIS A 325 13.88 -3.25 -18.13
N MET A 326 14.48 -3.16 -16.94
CA MET A 326 14.80 -1.88 -16.32
C MET A 326 15.82 -1.11 -17.16
N ALA A 327 15.65 0.21 -17.25
CA ALA A 327 16.61 1.12 -17.87
C ALA A 327 17.96 1.06 -17.14
N LEU A 328 19.07 1.39 -17.82
CA LEU A 328 20.43 1.19 -17.29
C LEU A 328 20.65 1.85 -15.91
N THR A 329 20.23 3.11 -15.76
CA THR A 329 20.43 3.91 -14.55
C THR A 329 19.35 3.72 -13.49
N CYS A 330 18.34 2.89 -13.77
CA CYS A 330 17.29 2.60 -12.81
C CYS A 330 17.82 1.66 -11.72
N GLU A 331 17.59 2.05 -10.47
CA GLU A 331 17.93 1.32 -9.26
C GLU A 331 16.66 0.96 -8.49
N VAL A 332 16.74 -0.12 -7.70
CA VAL A 332 15.63 -0.54 -6.83
C VAL A 332 16.09 -0.41 -5.39
N VAL A 333 15.31 0.31 -4.58
CA VAL A 333 15.61 0.52 -3.17
C VAL A 333 15.60 -0.81 -2.42
N SER A 334 16.74 -1.15 -1.81
CA SER A 334 16.93 -2.37 -1.02
C SER A 334 17.17 -2.12 0.48
N SER A 335 17.41 -0.88 0.89
CA SER A 335 17.68 -0.51 2.28
C SER A 335 16.70 0.53 2.82
N GLU A 336 16.27 0.32 4.06
CA GLU A 336 15.38 1.22 4.77
C GLU A 336 16.20 2.20 5.62
N PRO A 337 16.05 3.52 5.43
CA PRO A 337 16.80 4.51 6.19
C PRO A 337 16.19 4.73 7.58
N SER A 338 16.96 5.35 8.49
CA SER A 338 16.41 5.84 9.77
C SER A 338 15.39 6.95 9.52
N LYS A 339 14.20 6.81 10.10
CA LYS A 339 13.05 7.72 9.88
C LYS A 339 12.76 8.66 11.03
N ASP A 340 13.30 8.38 12.23
CA ASP A 340 12.87 9.03 13.48
C ASP A 340 13.07 10.55 13.46
N HIS A 341 14.13 11.02 12.80
CA HIS A 341 14.44 12.44 12.70
C HIS A 341 13.62 13.19 11.64
N LEU A 342 13.03 12.47 10.67
CA LEU A 342 12.35 13.08 9.52
C LEU A 342 11.06 13.80 9.92
N TYR A 343 10.31 13.28 10.91
CA TYR A 343 9.13 13.96 11.41
C TYR A 343 9.46 15.35 11.99
N ASN A 344 10.48 15.42 12.84
CA ASN A 344 10.95 16.68 13.42
C ASN A 344 11.50 17.63 12.35
N LEU A 345 12.15 17.07 11.33
CA LEU A 345 12.62 17.80 10.17
C LEU A 345 11.47 18.47 9.41
N PHE A 346 10.38 17.72 9.16
CA PHE A 346 9.20 18.25 8.47
C PHE A 346 8.58 19.39 9.28
N CYS A 347 8.43 19.23 10.59
CA CYS A 347 7.92 20.29 11.46
C CYS A 347 8.81 21.54 11.42
N LYS A 348 10.14 21.38 11.47
CA LYS A 348 11.10 22.48 11.40
C LYS A 348 10.97 23.33 10.13
N TYR A 349 10.60 22.72 9.00
CA TYR A 349 10.47 23.42 7.71
C TYR A 349 9.04 23.84 7.36
N GLY A 350 8.10 23.78 8.32
CA GLY A 350 6.76 24.37 8.16
C GLY A 350 5.61 23.38 8.04
N MET A 351 5.82 22.10 8.34
CA MET A 351 4.71 21.15 8.55
C MET A 351 4.07 21.39 9.92
N ILE A 352 2.75 21.54 9.93
CA ILE A 352 1.93 21.59 11.15
C ILE A 352 1.48 20.16 11.49
N PRO A 353 1.71 19.66 12.70
CA PRO A 353 1.21 18.37 13.17
C PRO A 353 -0.29 18.17 12.92
N SER A 354 -0.71 16.91 12.72
CA SER A 354 -2.13 16.61 12.43
C SER A 354 -3.08 17.01 13.57
N ASP A 355 -2.58 16.93 14.80
CA ASP A 355 -3.30 17.13 16.06
C ASP A 355 -3.50 18.60 16.41
N ASP A 356 -2.68 19.49 15.82
CA ASP A 356 -2.79 20.91 16.08
C ASP A 356 -4.09 21.50 15.50
N PRO A 357 -4.80 22.33 16.29
CA PRO A 357 -6.02 22.98 15.85
C PRO A 357 -5.66 24.08 14.84
N ILE A 358 -5.81 23.78 13.55
CA ILE A 358 -5.67 24.78 12.50
C ILE A 358 -6.95 25.63 12.42
N SER A 359 -6.76 26.93 12.19
CA SER A 359 -7.81 27.85 11.80
C SER A 359 -8.51 27.33 10.53
N VAL A 360 -9.80 27.05 10.66
CA VAL A 360 -10.70 26.36 9.70
C VAL A 360 -10.73 26.99 8.29
N HIS A 361 -10.10 28.14 8.10
CA HIS A 361 -10.20 28.97 6.89
C HIS A 361 -8.97 28.97 5.99
N SER A 362 -7.87 28.30 6.36
CA SER A 362 -6.67 28.25 5.51
C SER A 362 -6.64 27.00 4.64
N GLU A 363 -6.40 27.18 3.34
CA GLU A 363 -6.16 26.07 2.42
C GLU A 363 -4.80 25.40 2.73
N PHE A 364 -4.83 24.07 2.92
CA PHE A 364 -3.65 23.28 3.28
C PHE A 364 -3.52 22.03 2.40
N TYR A 365 -2.29 21.57 2.19
CA TYR A 365 -1.98 20.25 1.66
C TYR A 365 -1.75 19.27 2.80
N THR A 366 -2.33 18.09 2.66
CA THR A 366 -2.09 16.97 3.57
C THR A 366 -0.71 16.36 3.30
N VAL A 367 0.09 16.17 4.35
CA VAL A 367 1.39 15.51 4.27
C VAL A 367 1.26 14.07 4.75
N MET A 368 1.62 13.14 3.87
CA MET A 368 1.69 11.72 4.15
C MET A 368 3.13 11.23 4.09
N PHE A 369 3.54 10.46 5.09
CA PHE A 369 4.85 9.85 5.17
C PHE A 369 4.71 8.33 5.26
N ASP A 370 5.14 7.59 4.24
CA ASP A 370 5.01 6.12 4.16
C ASP A 370 3.58 5.61 4.43
N GLY A 371 2.56 6.37 4.03
CA GLY A 371 1.16 6.03 4.26
C GLY A 371 0.61 6.44 5.64
N LYS A 372 1.42 7.02 6.53
CA LYS A 372 0.97 7.66 7.77
C LYS A 372 0.61 9.14 7.52
N LEU A 373 -0.51 9.57 8.05
CA LEU A 373 -0.89 10.99 8.07
C LEU A 373 -0.08 11.71 9.16
N VAL A 374 0.92 12.51 8.77
CA VAL A 374 1.83 13.16 9.73
C VAL A 374 1.44 14.61 10.03
N GLY A 375 0.87 15.32 9.06
CA GLY A 375 0.57 16.73 9.24
C GLY A 375 0.01 17.40 8.01
N ARG A 376 0.07 18.73 8.02
CA ARG A 376 -0.46 19.61 6.98
C ARG A 376 0.51 20.75 6.73
N VAL A 377 0.57 21.24 5.50
CA VAL A 377 1.35 22.41 5.12
C VAL A 377 0.42 23.41 4.45
N LEU A 378 0.54 24.69 4.82
CA LEU A 378 -0.24 25.75 4.18
C LEU A 378 0.09 25.83 2.69
N GLU A 379 -0.92 26.05 1.85
CA GLU A 379 -0.77 26.10 0.39
C GLU A 379 0.35 27.04 -0.07
N LYS A 380 0.44 28.22 0.54
CA LYS A 380 1.48 29.23 0.26
C LYS A 380 2.91 28.76 0.58
N MET A 381 3.07 27.81 1.50
CA MET A 381 4.38 27.30 1.93
C MET A 381 4.73 25.95 1.27
N ALA A 382 3.78 25.29 0.60
CA ALA A 382 3.95 23.94 0.09
C ALA A 382 5.13 23.82 -0.90
N HIS A 383 5.26 24.77 -1.83
CA HIS A 383 6.37 24.77 -2.79
C HIS A 383 7.73 24.93 -2.09
N ASN A 384 7.85 25.91 -1.18
CA ASN A 384 9.09 26.15 -0.42
C ASN A 384 9.47 24.95 0.44
N PHE A 385 8.48 24.30 1.08
CA PHE A 385 8.68 23.10 1.86
C PHE A 385 9.27 21.96 1.01
N VAL A 386 8.66 21.68 -0.15
CA VAL A 386 9.12 20.62 -1.08
C VAL A 386 10.52 20.93 -1.62
N MET A 387 10.77 22.17 -2.06
CA MET A 387 12.08 22.59 -2.58
C MET A 387 13.17 22.50 -1.52
N LYS A 388 12.87 22.87 -0.27
CA LYS A 388 13.83 22.75 0.82
C LYS A 388 14.17 21.29 1.10
N LEU A 389 13.18 20.39 1.17
CA LEU A 389 13.42 18.96 1.36
C LEU A 389 14.26 18.36 0.22
N ARG A 390 13.98 18.73 -1.04
CA ARG A 390 14.79 18.32 -2.20
C ARG A 390 16.22 18.81 -2.12
N SER A 391 16.43 20.06 -1.70
CA SER A 391 17.79 20.60 -1.52
C SER A 391 18.59 19.79 -0.50
N LEU A 392 17.98 19.48 0.66
CA LEU A 392 18.61 18.70 1.73
C LEU A 392 18.94 17.28 1.26
N LYS A 393 18.01 16.65 0.54
CA LYS A 393 18.19 15.34 -0.08
C LYS A 393 19.35 15.34 -1.08
N SER A 394 19.40 16.30 -2.00
CA SER A 394 20.42 16.36 -3.04
C SER A 394 21.83 16.65 -2.50
N LEU A 395 21.93 17.42 -1.41
CA LEU A 395 23.20 17.76 -0.75
C LEU A 395 23.62 16.73 0.32
N GLY A 396 22.75 15.76 0.65
CA GLY A 396 23.00 14.79 1.73
C GLY A 396 23.03 15.41 3.12
N GLU A 397 22.37 16.55 3.32
CA GLU A 397 22.34 17.27 4.60
C GLU A 397 21.30 16.69 5.57
N GLN A 398 21.55 16.88 6.87
CA GLN A 398 20.59 16.56 7.95
C GLN A 398 20.12 15.09 7.94
N LYS A 399 20.93 14.18 7.37
CA LYS A 399 20.67 12.73 7.25
C LYS A 399 19.42 12.38 6.43
N VAL A 400 18.99 13.28 5.53
CA VAL A 400 17.90 12.99 4.60
C VAL A 400 18.33 11.90 3.62
N PRO A 401 17.56 10.82 3.45
CA PRO A 401 17.94 9.74 2.55
C PRO A 401 17.91 10.16 1.07
N ASN A 402 18.95 9.84 0.31
CA ASN A 402 19.04 10.18 -1.12
C ASN A 402 17.90 9.57 -1.95
N HIS A 403 17.38 8.42 -1.51
CA HIS A 403 16.29 7.67 -2.16
C HIS A 403 14.90 7.99 -1.58
N MET A 404 14.77 9.05 -0.78
CA MET A 404 13.48 9.57 -0.35
C MET A 404 12.75 10.19 -1.55
N GLU A 405 11.58 9.65 -1.89
CA GLU A 405 10.74 10.19 -2.96
C GLU A 405 9.82 11.28 -2.39
N ILE A 406 9.77 12.44 -3.05
CA ILE A 406 9.00 13.61 -2.60
C ILE A 406 8.01 13.98 -3.71
N CYS A 407 6.82 13.38 -3.64
CA CYS A 407 5.76 13.63 -4.60
C CYS A 407 4.86 14.78 -4.11
N PHE A 408 4.86 15.89 -4.85
CA PHE A 408 3.94 17.00 -4.63
C PHE A 408 2.88 17.00 -5.73
N ILE A 409 1.63 16.75 -5.34
CA ILE A 409 0.47 16.79 -6.24
C ILE A 409 -0.26 18.11 -6.00
N PRO A 410 -0.13 19.10 -6.90
CA PRO A 410 -0.78 20.39 -6.75
C PRO A 410 -2.29 20.29 -6.99
N ARG A 411 -3.05 21.21 -6.37
CA ARG A 411 -4.45 21.42 -6.73
C ARG A 411 -4.52 22.06 -8.10
N THR A 412 -5.39 21.53 -8.96
CA THR A 412 -5.65 22.11 -10.27
C THR A 412 -7.11 22.53 -10.38
N LYS A 413 -7.42 23.38 -11.37
CA LYS A 413 -8.81 23.80 -11.65
C LYS A 413 -9.66 22.66 -12.21
N HIS A 414 -9.02 21.61 -12.70
CA HIS A 414 -9.68 20.45 -13.29
C HIS A 414 -9.58 19.25 -12.34
N ALA A 415 -10.37 18.21 -12.60
CA ALA A 415 -10.27 16.96 -11.86
C ALA A 415 -8.92 16.29 -12.18
N SER A 416 -7.91 16.52 -11.35
CA SER A 416 -6.59 15.88 -11.40
C SER A 416 -6.46 14.79 -10.33
N GLN A 417 -5.27 14.22 -10.17
CA GLN A 417 -4.97 13.31 -9.07
C GLN A 417 -5.23 14.00 -7.71
N PHE A 418 -5.58 13.20 -6.70
CA PHE A 418 -5.92 13.70 -5.37
C PHE A 418 -4.74 14.49 -4.77
N PRO A 419 -4.92 15.78 -4.44
CA PRO A 419 -3.84 16.68 -4.07
C PRO A 419 -3.26 16.34 -2.70
N GLY A 420 -1.96 16.54 -2.54
CA GLY A 420 -1.24 16.24 -1.30
C GLY A 420 0.28 16.19 -1.49
N ILE A 421 0.99 16.12 -0.37
CA ILE A 421 2.43 15.87 -0.35
C ILE A 421 2.61 14.44 0.15
N PHE A 422 3.15 13.56 -0.69
CA PHE A 422 3.39 12.16 -0.40
C PHE A 422 4.89 11.91 -0.38
N ILE A 423 5.39 11.50 0.77
CA ILE A 423 6.81 11.22 0.99
C ILE A 423 6.97 9.73 1.23
N PHE A 424 7.86 9.10 0.46
CA PHE A 424 8.13 7.66 0.56
C PHE A 424 9.60 7.38 0.86
N THR A 425 9.84 6.50 1.82
CA THR A 425 11.15 5.92 2.16
C THR A 425 11.14 4.39 2.15
N THR A 426 10.03 3.79 1.70
CA THR A 426 9.85 2.34 1.63
C THR A 426 10.83 1.64 0.67
N LEU A 427 10.98 0.34 0.87
CA LEU A 427 11.72 -0.57 -0.02
C LEU A 427 11.02 -0.75 -1.37
N ALA A 428 11.66 -1.45 -2.31
CA ALA A 428 11.05 -1.93 -3.56
C ALA A 428 10.61 -0.84 -4.57
N ARG A 429 10.94 0.43 -4.30
CA ARG A 429 10.68 1.55 -5.23
C ARG A 429 11.76 1.63 -6.30
N MET A 430 11.33 1.99 -7.51
CA MET A 430 12.24 2.33 -8.61
C MET A 430 12.70 3.77 -8.45
N MET A 431 14.01 3.97 -8.53
CA MET A 431 14.63 5.28 -8.48
C MET A 431 15.56 5.44 -9.68
N ARG A 432 15.68 6.65 -10.23
CA ARG A 432 16.68 6.96 -11.25
C ARG A 432 17.41 8.27 -10.94
N PRO A 433 18.70 8.40 -11.27
CA PRO A 433 19.43 9.64 -11.10
C PRO A 433 19.00 10.70 -12.12
N VAL A 434 18.85 11.93 -11.64
CA VAL A 434 18.74 13.17 -12.42
C VAL A 434 19.68 14.22 -11.84
N LYS A 435 20.10 15.19 -12.63
CA LYS A 435 20.90 16.31 -12.14
C LYS A 435 19.96 17.43 -11.67
N ASN A 436 20.03 17.78 -10.39
CA ASN A 436 19.33 18.94 -9.85
C ASN A 436 20.12 20.19 -10.21
N LEU A 437 19.51 21.11 -10.95
CA LEU A 437 20.18 22.30 -11.47
C LEU A 437 20.37 23.39 -10.41
N ILE A 438 19.55 23.38 -9.35
CA ILE A 438 19.61 24.37 -8.26
C ILE A 438 20.77 24.06 -7.33
N THR A 439 20.96 22.79 -6.97
CA THR A 439 22.05 22.36 -6.08
C THR A 439 23.28 21.86 -6.84
N ASN A 440 23.18 21.72 -8.17
CA ASN A 440 24.21 21.14 -9.05
C ASN A 440 24.65 19.72 -8.62
N ALA A 441 23.80 18.99 -7.89
CA ALA A 441 24.05 17.65 -7.38
C ALA A 441 23.15 16.60 -8.05
N THR A 442 23.55 15.33 -7.98
CA THR A 442 22.73 14.22 -8.46
C THR A 442 21.63 13.91 -7.45
N GLU A 443 20.38 13.91 -7.90
CA GLU A 443 19.20 13.56 -7.10
C GLU A 443 18.55 12.30 -7.68
N LEU A 444 18.20 11.33 -6.84
CA LEU A 444 17.42 10.16 -7.25
C LEU A 444 15.94 10.51 -7.25
N ILE A 445 15.23 10.31 -8.35
CA ILE A 445 13.78 10.51 -8.42
C ILE A 445 13.01 9.19 -8.63
N GLY A 446 11.85 9.09 -8.01
CA GLY A 446 10.91 7.97 -8.12
C GLY A 446 9.89 8.15 -9.25
N THR A 447 9.12 7.09 -9.51
CA THR A 447 8.15 7.03 -10.60
C THR A 447 6.94 7.93 -10.39
N MET A 448 6.51 8.13 -9.15
CA MET A 448 5.32 8.91 -8.83
C MET A 448 5.62 10.42 -8.87
N GLU A 449 6.77 10.83 -8.34
CA GLU A 449 7.15 12.24 -8.38
C GLU A 449 7.47 12.72 -9.82
N GLN A 450 8.01 11.85 -10.69
CA GLN A 450 8.37 12.22 -12.06
C GLN A 450 7.20 12.81 -12.88
N VAL A 451 5.97 12.38 -12.63
CA VAL A 451 4.77 12.86 -13.36
C VAL A 451 4.58 14.38 -13.19
N TYR A 452 5.05 14.94 -12.08
CA TYR A 452 4.91 16.34 -11.72
C TYR A 452 6.21 17.14 -11.87
N LEU A 453 7.29 16.49 -12.31
CA LEU A 453 8.57 17.13 -12.52
C LEU A 453 8.81 17.45 -13.99
N HIS A 454 9.34 18.64 -14.23
CA HIS A 454 9.83 19.04 -15.54
C HIS A 454 11.33 18.75 -15.61
N VAL A 455 11.68 17.69 -16.35
CA VAL A 455 13.06 17.23 -16.53
C VAL A 455 13.47 17.48 -17.97
N ALA A 456 14.41 18.41 -18.20
CA ALA A 456 14.98 18.65 -19.51
C ALA A 456 15.84 17.47 -19.97
N LEU A 457 15.86 17.18 -21.28
CA LEU A 457 16.69 16.10 -21.83
C LEU A 457 18.13 16.56 -22.03
N LYS A 458 18.32 17.71 -22.66
CA LYS A 458 19.62 18.36 -22.87
C LYS A 458 19.69 19.70 -22.15
N PRO A 459 20.89 20.22 -21.87
CA PRO A 459 21.05 21.58 -21.31
C PRO A 459 20.41 22.67 -22.18
N GLU A 460 20.36 22.46 -23.49
CA GLU A 460 19.74 23.36 -24.47
C GLU A 460 18.22 23.39 -24.37
N ASP A 461 17.59 22.32 -23.84
CA ASP A 461 16.13 22.22 -23.71
C ASP A 461 15.62 22.86 -22.41
N VAL A 462 16.49 23.47 -21.62
CA VAL A 462 16.12 24.08 -20.33
C VAL A 462 15.36 25.38 -20.58
N VAL A 463 14.06 25.38 -20.28
CA VAL A 463 13.19 26.55 -20.40
C VAL A 463 13.05 27.24 -19.04
N PRO A 464 13.38 28.55 -18.96
CA PRO A 464 13.21 29.31 -17.74
C PRO A 464 11.79 29.26 -17.16
N GLY A 465 11.66 29.08 -15.84
CA GLY A 465 10.37 28.94 -15.14
C GLY A 465 9.62 27.63 -15.37
N VAL A 466 10.09 26.72 -16.23
CA VAL A 466 9.41 25.45 -16.53
C VAL A 466 10.26 24.25 -16.14
N SER A 467 11.46 24.10 -16.71
CA SER A 467 12.33 22.93 -16.49
C SER A 467 13.67 23.27 -15.83
N GLU A 468 13.76 24.43 -15.18
CA GLU A 468 14.98 24.94 -14.53
C GLU A 468 15.46 24.10 -13.34
N SER A 469 14.67 23.12 -12.89
CA SER A 469 15.01 22.36 -11.69
C SER A 469 15.81 21.08 -12.00
N PHE A 470 15.63 20.46 -13.18
CA PHE A 470 16.16 19.12 -13.44
C PHE A 470 16.65 18.91 -14.87
N LEU A 471 17.78 18.23 -14.99
CA LEU A 471 18.34 17.73 -16.24
C LEU A 471 18.46 16.20 -16.17
N ALA A 472 18.07 15.51 -17.25
CA ALA A 472 18.23 14.08 -17.37
C ALA A 472 19.73 13.72 -17.40
N VAL A 473 20.12 12.71 -16.61
CA VAL A 473 21.45 12.09 -16.75
C VAL A 473 21.35 11.11 -17.91
N LEU A 474 21.69 11.59 -19.10
CA LEU A 474 21.90 10.76 -20.29
C LEU A 474 23.39 10.44 -20.34
N ASN A 475 23.74 9.15 -20.26
CA ASN A 475 25.12 8.70 -20.48
C ASN A 475 25.48 8.77 -21.97
#